data_AF-A0A853AMQ1-F1
#
_entry.id   AF-A0A853AMQ1-F1
#
_cell.length_a   1.000
_cell.length_b   1.000
_cell.length_c   1.000
_cell.angle_alpha   90.00
_cell.angle_beta   90.00
_cell.angle_gamma   90.00
#
_symmetry.space_group_name_H-M   'P 1'
#
loop_
_entity.id
_entity.type
_entity.pdbx_description
1 polymer ?
#
loop_
_entity_poly.entity_id
_entity_poly.type
_entity_poly.pdbx_seq_one_letter_code
_entity_poly.pdbx_strand_id
1 'polypeptide(L)'
;MSSPHHEPDGGFGERGPMFWLPPGGFSNGLEATNWAELADLGEGQLADVLFTLADAGIAGYVAHPTGGRTTKYRLWVDTLQYRRAEDVLMDVFRAHDHRNG
;
A
#
# COMPACT_ATOMS: atom_id res chain seq x y z
N MET A 1 -44.46 22.03 12.03
CA MET A 1 -43.15 22.17 11.38
C MET A 1 -42.51 20.81 11.42
N SER A 2 -42.39 20.15 10.26
CA SER A 2 -41.93 18.76 10.14
C SER A 2 -40.41 18.74 9.97
N SER A 3 -39.72 18.01 10.85
CA SER A 3 -38.29 17.69 10.70
C SER A 3 -38.09 16.82 9.45
N PRO A 4 -37.08 17.08 8.60
CA PRO A 4 -36.77 16.17 7.53
C PRO A 4 -36.12 14.90 8.11
N HIS A 5 -36.51 13.80 7.49
CA HIS A 5 -36.20 12.41 7.75
C HIS A 5 -34.68 12.17 7.75
N HIS A 6 -34.17 11.50 8.79
CA HIS A 6 -32.83 10.91 8.80
C HIS A 6 -32.91 9.60 8.01
N GLU A 7 -32.60 9.64 6.71
CA GLU A 7 -32.25 8.44 5.95
C GLU A 7 -30.80 8.08 6.28
N PRO A 8 -30.48 6.84 6.70
CA PRO A 8 -29.11 6.41 6.72
C PRO A 8 -28.70 6.18 5.26
N ASP A 9 -27.88 7.07 4.71
CA ASP A 9 -27.19 6.84 3.44
C ASP A 9 -26.38 5.54 3.55
N GLY A 10 -26.95 4.47 2.99
CA GLY A 10 -26.36 3.13 2.88
C GLY A 10 -25.21 3.11 1.87
N GLY A 11 -24.11 3.79 2.20
CA GLY A 11 -23.01 4.06 1.27
C GLY A 11 -21.63 3.54 1.69
N PHE A 12 -21.53 2.48 2.50
CA PHE A 12 -20.24 1.83 2.81
C PHE A 12 -20.05 0.49 2.07
N GLY A 13 -20.94 0.15 1.12
CA GLY A 13 -21.09 -1.22 0.63
C GLY A 13 -20.38 -1.62 -0.67
N GLU A 14 -19.96 -0.70 -1.54
CA GLU A 14 -19.52 -1.09 -2.91
C GLU A 14 -18.23 -0.46 -3.42
N ARG A 15 -17.61 0.43 -2.64
CA ARG A 15 -16.25 0.92 -2.89
C ARG A 15 -15.47 0.74 -1.60
N GLY A 16 -14.77 -0.38 -1.51
CA GLY A 16 -13.82 -0.60 -0.44
C GLY A 16 -12.82 0.56 -0.32
N PRO A 17 -12.01 0.61 0.74
CA PRO A 17 -11.06 1.68 1.06
C PRO A 17 -9.95 1.93 0.01
N MET A 18 -10.10 1.43 -1.21
CA MET A 18 -9.17 1.55 -2.34
C MET A 18 -9.36 2.83 -3.17
N PHE A 19 -10.37 3.68 -2.92
CA PHE A 19 -10.61 4.86 -3.77
C PHE A 19 -9.45 5.88 -3.77
N TRP A 20 -8.61 5.87 -2.74
CA TRP A 20 -7.43 6.75 -2.61
C TRP A 20 -6.15 6.14 -3.19
N LEU A 21 -6.16 4.87 -3.59
CA LEU A 21 -4.98 4.23 -4.17
C LEU A 21 -4.90 4.59 -5.65
N PRO A 22 -3.69 4.91 -6.18
CA PRO A 22 -3.54 5.13 -7.61
C PRO A 22 -3.95 3.88 -8.39
N PRO A 23 -4.69 4.00 -9.50
CA PRO A 23 -5.13 2.86 -10.29
C PRO A 23 -3.95 2.17 -11.00
N GLY A 24 -4.10 0.89 -11.32
CA GLY A 24 -3.14 0.13 -12.12
C GLY A 24 -1.88 -0.30 -11.37
N GLY A 25 -1.93 -0.32 -10.04
CA GLY A 25 -0.88 -0.91 -9.21
C GLY A 25 -1.08 -2.41 -8.95
N PHE A 26 -0.20 -2.96 -8.13
CA PHE A 26 -0.12 -4.37 -7.76
C PHE A 26 -0.21 -4.49 -6.24
N SER A 27 -1.10 -5.34 -5.73
CA SER A 27 -1.09 -5.72 -4.31
C SER A 27 -0.35 -7.04 -4.10
N ASN A 28 0.08 -7.27 -2.86
CA ASN A 28 0.58 -8.57 -2.43
C ASN A 28 -0.52 -9.58 -2.05
N GLY A 29 -1.77 -9.32 -2.47
CA GLY A 29 -2.93 -10.20 -2.22
C GLY A 29 -3.60 -10.03 -0.85
N LEU A 30 -3.05 -9.19 0.04
CA LEU A 30 -3.66 -8.86 1.31
C LEU A 30 -4.44 -7.54 1.22
N GLU A 31 -5.56 -7.48 1.94
CA GLU A 31 -6.41 -6.28 2.00
C GLU A 31 -6.13 -5.49 3.28
N ALA A 32 -6.21 -4.16 3.18
CA ALA A 32 -6.18 -3.26 4.33
C ALA A 32 -7.35 -2.27 4.26
N THR A 33 -7.80 -1.86 5.44
CA THR A 33 -8.84 -0.83 5.55
C THR A 33 -8.29 0.58 5.42
N ASN A 34 -7.03 0.79 5.81
CA ASN A 34 -6.40 2.11 5.84
C ASN A 34 -4.99 2.00 5.27
N TRP A 35 -4.65 2.86 4.31
CA TRP A 35 -3.38 2.79 3.59
C TRP A 35 -2.53 4.04 3.85
N ALA A 36 -1.23 3.88 4.05
CA ALA A 36 -0.25 4.97 4.15
C ALA A 36 0.91 4.76 3.20
N GLU A 37 1.37 5.86 2.59
CA GLU A 37 2.60 5.90 1.79
C GLU A 37 3.80 5.61 2.69
N LEU A 38 4.65 4.69 2.26
CA LEU A 38 5.82 4.25 3.01
C LEU A 38 7.13 4.64 2.31
N ALA A 39 7.28 4.33 1.02
CA ALA A 39 8.52 4.58 0.29
C ALA A 39 8.35 4.57 -1.23
N ASP A 40 9.33 5.10 -1.95
CA ASP A 40 9.47 4.89 -3.39
C ASP A 40 10.49 3.77 -3.67
N LEU A 41 10.10 2.80 -4.49
CA LEU A 41 10.85 1.59 -4.84
C LEU A 41 11.28 1.61 -6.31
N GLY A 42 12.42 1.00 -6.60
CA GLY A 42 12.78 0.62 -7.98
C GLY A 42 12.08 -0.66 -8.42
N GLU A 43 11.96 -0.87 -9.73
CA GLU A 43 11.33 -2.06 -10.32
C GLU A 43 11.94 -3.38 -9.81
N GLY A 44 13.28 -3.43 -9.69
CA GLY A 44 13.99 -4.61 -9.20
C GLY A 44 13.74 -4.96 -7.71
N GLN A 45 13.08 -4.07 -6.95
CA GLN A 45 12.79 -4.28 -5.53
C GLN A 45 11.34 -4.71 -5.27
N LEU A 46 10.45 -4.58 -6.27
CA LEU A 46 9.00 -4.73 -6.04
C LEU A 46 8.63 -6.13 -5.57
N ALA A 47 9.14 -7.15 -6.25
CA ALA A 47 8.82 -8.54 -5.95
C ALA A 47 9.28 -8.92 -4.54
N ASP A 48 10.53 -8.61 -4.19
CA ASP A 48 11.12 -8.94 -2.89
C ASP A 48 10.39 -8.22 -1.76
N VAL A 49 10.08 -6.92 -1.93
CA VAL A 49 9.34 -6.15 -0.92
C VAL A 49 7.92 -6.66 -0.75
N LEU A 50 7.15 -6.85 -1.83
CA LEU A 50 5.77 -7.32 -1.73
C LEU A 50 5.67 -8.72 -1.13
N PHE A 51 6.60 -9.62 -1.51
CA PHE A 51 6.66 -10.97 -0.97
C PHE A 51 7.00 -10.96 0.52
N THR A 52 8.00 -10.18 0.93
CA THR A 52 8.41 -10.12 2.35
C THR A 52 7.31 -9.50 3.22
N LEU A 53 6.60 -8.48 2.71
CA LEU A 53 5.42 -7.94 3.40
C LEU A 53 4.30 -8.98 3.52
N ALA A 54 4.07 -9.78 2.47
CA ALA A 54 3.05 -10.83 2.51
C ALA A 54 3.40 -11.93 3.53
N ASP A 55 4.67 -12.36 3.57
CA ASP A 55 5.18 -13.33 4.56
C ASP A 55 5.03 -12.80 6.00
N ALA A 56 5.22 -11.49 6.19
CA ALA A 56 4.97 -10.83 7.45
C ALA A 56 3.48 -10.65 7.79
N GLY A 57 2.54 -10.92 6.86
CA GLY A 57 1.11 -10.67 7.04
C GLY A 57 0.73 -9.19 6.96
N ILE A 58 1.51 -8.39 6.25
CA ILE A 58 1.32 -6.95 6.08
C ILE A 58 0.80 -6.68 4.68
N ALA A 59 -0.35 -6.03 4.59
CA ALA A 59 -0.91 -5.62 3.30
C ALA A 59 -0.03 -4.55 2.65
N GLY A 60 0.34 -4.81 1.40
CA GLY A 60 1.20 -3.97 0.60
C GLY A 60 0.62 -3.75 -0.79
N TYR A 61 0.68 -2.51 -1.25
CA TYR A 61 0.26 -2.09 -2.59
C TYR A 61 1.34 -1.21 -3.20
N VAL A 62 1.67 -1.44 -4.46
CA VAL A 62 2.59 -0.58 -5.21
C VAL A 62 1.94 -0.08 -6.48
N ALA A 63 2.17 1.18 -6.81
CA ALA A 63 1.67 1.79 -8.04
C ALA A 63 2.60 2.90 -8.51
N HIS A 64 2.50 3.25 -9.79
CA HIS A 64 3.12 4.46 -10.29
C HIS A 64 2.44 5.68 -9.66
N PRO A 65 3.19 6.64 -9.10
CA PRO A 65 2.60 7.90 -8.70
C PRO A 65 2.05 8.61 -9.95
N THR A 66 0.78 9.00 -9.92
CA THR A 66 0.11 9.65 -11.05
C THR A 66 0.82 10.93 -11.44
N GLY A 67 1.21 11.04 -12.72
CA GLY A 67 1.69 12.30 -13.32
C GLY A 67 3.20 12.43 -13.60
N GLY A 68 4.00 11.36 -13.52
CA GLY A 68 5.44 11.43 -13.76
C GLY A 68 6.00 10.34 -14.69
N ARG A 69 7.04 10.68 -15.47
CA ARG A 69 7.89 9.74 -16.25
C ARG A 69 8.88 8.97 -15.34
N THR A 70 8.47 8.68 -14.11
CA THR A 70 9.36 8.10 -13.09
C THR A 70 9.46 6.59 -13.27
N THR A 71 10.67 6.04 -13.12
CA THR A 71 10.93 4.60 -13.06
C THR A 71 10.70 4.03 -11.66
N LYS A 72 10.24 4.87 -10.72
CA LYS A 72 9.98 4.49 -9.33
C LYS A 72 8.49 4.25 -9.10
N TYR A 73 8.21 3.19 -8.37
CA TYR A 73 6.89 2.83 -7.88
C TYR A 73 6.77 3.31 -6.45
N ARG A 74 5.61 3.80 -6.05
CA ARG A 74 5.36 4.12 -4.65
C ARG A 74 4.75 2.92 -3.94
N LEU A 75 5.12 2.71 -2.69
CA LEU A 75 4.63 1.66 -1.80
C LEU A 75 3.66 2.26 -0.78
N TRP A 76 2.51 1.61 -0.65
CA TRP A 76 1.51 1.84 0.38
C TRP A 76 1.37 0.58 1.24
N VAL A 77 1.14 0.78 2.54
CA VAL A 77 0.96 -0.31 3.51
C VAL A 77 -0.20 -0.03 4.45
N ASP A 78 -0.67 -1.06 5.15
CA ASP A 78 -1.65 -0.90 6.22
C ASP A 78 -1.11 0.05 7.32
N THR A 79 -1.84 1.15 7.56
CA THR A 79 -1.51 2.13 8.61
C THR A 79 -1.34 1.51 9.98
N LEU A 80 -2.10 0.45 10.31
CA LEU A 80 -2.03 -0.21 11.61
C LEU A 80 -0.71 -0.98 11.78
N GLN A 81 -0.08 -1.36 10.68
CA GLN A 81 1.16 -2.12 10.65
C GLN A 81 2.34 -1.29 10.13
N TYR A 82 2.17 0.03 9.99
CA TYR A 82 3.15 0.91 9.33
C TYR A 82 4.57 0.78 9.91
N ARG A 83 4.74 0.81 11.24
CA ARG A 83 6.06 0.65 11.87
C ARG A 83 6.69 -0.72 11.59
N ARG A 84 5.88 -1.77 11.61
CA ARG A 84 6.35 -3.13 11.32
C ARG A 84 6.72 -3.25 9.84
N ALA A 85 6.01 -2.56 8.96
CA ALA A 85 6.32 -2.49 7.55
C ALA A 85 7.63 -1.73 7.28
N GLU A 86 7.91 -0.65 8.03
CA GLU A 86 9.20 0.05 8.01
C GLU A 86 10.34 -0.89 8.37
N ASP A 87 10.21 -1.64 9.47
CA ASP A 87 11.24 -2.59 9.91
C ASP A 87 11.52 -3.66 8.83
N VAL A 88 10.46 -4.25 8.26
CA VAL A 88 10.57 -5.21 7.15
C VAL A 88 11.28 -4.60 5.95
N LEU A 89 10.94 -3.37 5.58
CA LEU A 89 11.54 -2.69 4.44
C LEU A 89 13.05 -2.44 4.64
N MET A 90 13.44 -2.04 5.85
CA MET A 90 14.84 -1.83 6.20
C MET A 90 15.65 -3.12 6.10
N ASP A 91 15.08 -4.25 6.52
CA ASP A 91 15.75 -5.55 6.43
C ASP A 91 15.90 -6.02 4.97
N VAL A 92 14.88 -5.81 4.14
CA VAL A 92 14.97 -6.07 2.69
C VAL A 92 16.08 -5.22 2.05
N PHE A 93 16.14 -3.92 2.33
CA PHE A 93 17.17 -3.05 1.77
C PHE A 93 18.58 -3.41 2.23
N ARG A 94 18.75 -3.81 3.50
CA ARG A 94 20.03 -4.34 4.01
C ARG A 94 20.45 -5.62 3.29
N ALA A 95 19.50 -6.51 2.97
CA ALA A 95 19.78 -7.72 2.23
C ALA A 95 20.18 -7.42 0.77
N HIS A 96 19.56 -6.43 0.13
CA HIS A 96 19.95 -5.98 -1.20
C HIS A 96 21.33 -5.31 -1.24
N ASP A 97 21.66 -4.48 -0.25
CA ASP A 97 22.98 -3.85 -0.14
C ASP A 97 24.10 -4.90 -0.10
N HIS A 98 23.94 -5.92 0.76
CA HIS A 98 24.90 -7.03 0.84
C HIS A 98 25.04 -7.86 -0.44
N ARG A 99 24.01 -7.92 -1.29
CA ARG A 99 24.05 -8.68 -2.56
C ARG A 99 24.72 -7.91 -3.70
N ASN A 100 24.87 -6.59 -3.56
CA ASN A 100 25.44 -5.71 -4.58
C ASN A 100 26.87 -5.24 -4.23
N GLY A 101 27.41 -5.64 -3.07
CA GLY A 101 28.77 -5.35 -2.61
C GLY A 101 29.82 -6.40 -2.96
#